data_AF-A0A956IBZ9-F1
#
_entry.id   AF-A0A956IBZ9-F1
#
_cell.length_a   1.000
_cell.length_b   1.000
_cell.length_c   1.000
_cell.angle_alpha   90.00
_cell.angle_beta   90.00
_cell.angle_gamma   90.00
#
_symmetry.space_group_name_H-M   'P 1'
#
loop_
_entity.id
_entity.type
_entity.pdbx_description
1 polymer ?
#
loop_
_entity_poly.entity_id
_entity_poly.type
_entity_poly.pdbx_seq_one_letter_code
_entity_poly.pdbx_strand_id
1 'polypeptide(L)' 'MKALLLVDHGSRRAEANALLGQIAALVAARRPELVVEVAHMELAPPTVAEAFAACVA' A
#
# COMPACT_ATOMS: atom_id res chain seq x y z
N MET A 1 4.25 15.19 9.36
CA MET A 1 3.98 14.47 8.10
C MET A 1 2.89 13.44 8.37
N LYS A 2 1.99 13.17 7.42
CA LYS A 2 0.94 12.14 7.59
C LYS A 2 1.14 11.08 6.52
N ALA A 3 0.97 9.82 6.90
CA ALA A 3 1.00 8.69 5.99
C ALA A 3 -0.38 8.03 5.92
N LEU A 4 -0.69 7.44 4.77
CA LEU A 4 -1.84 6.59 4.55
C LEU A 4 -1.33 5.23 4.08
N LEU A 5 -1.58 4.20 4.89
CA LEU A 5 -1.28 2.82 4.54
C LEU A 5 -2.56 2.12 4.09
N LEU A 6 -2.62 1.72 2.83
CA LEU A 6 -3.72 0.93 2.27
C LEU A 6 -3.45 -0.56 2.49
N VAL A 7 -4.42 -1.29 3.06
CA VAL A 7 -4.25 -2.69 3.43
C VAL A 7 -5.36 -3.55 2.86
N ASP A 8 -5.00 -4.67 2.25
CA ASP A 8 -5.93 -5.76 1.93
C ASP A 8 -5.39 -7.13 2.39
N HIS A 9 -6.07 -8.22 2.06
CA HIS A 9 -5.63 -9.58 2.42
C HIS A 9 -4.37 -10.05 1.65
N GLY A 10 -4.07 -9.44 0.52
CA GLY A 10 -3.22 -10.00 -0.53
C GLY A 10 -3.93 -11.11 -1.30
N SER A 11 -3.35 -11.48 -2.42
CA SER A 11 -3.83 -12.55 -3.29
C SER A 11 -2.67 -13.34 -3.87
N ARG A 12 -2.93 -14.61 -4.18
CA ARG A 12 -1.99 -15.44 -4.98
C ARG A 12 -1.94 -15.01 -6.45
N ARG A 13 -2.90 -14.20 -6.91
CA ARG A 13 -2.97 -13.66 -8.27
C ARG A 13 -2.34 -12.28 -8.31
N ALA A 14 -1.28 -12.11 -9.09
CA ALA A 14 -0.54 -10.86 -9.17
C ALA A 14 -1.41 -9.68 -9.64
N GLU A 15 -2.39 -9.92 -10.53
CA GLU A 15 -3.27 -8.89 -11.06
C GLU A 15 -4.19 -8.31 -9.97
N ALA A 16 -4.58 -9.14 -8.99
CA ALA A 16 -5.37 -8.67 -7.86
C ALA A 16 -4.54 -7.77 -6.95
N ASN A 17 -3.28 -8.13 -6.67
CA ASN A 17 -2.39 -7.29 -5.87
C ASN A 17 -2.08 -5.95 -6.57
N ALA A 18 -1.94 -5.98 -7.90
CA ALA A 18 -1.69 -4.78 -8.69
C ALA A 18 -2.82 -3.73 -8.58
N LEU A 19 -4.07 -4.16 -8.35
CA LEU A 19 -5.19 -3.24 -8.16
C LEU A 19 -5.00 -2.32 -6.94
N LEU A 20 -4.49 -2.86 -5.83
CA LEU A 20 -4.20 -2.06 -4.64
C LEU A 20 -3.15 -0.98 -4.92
N GLY A 21 -2.10 -1.33 -5.67
CA GLY A 21 -1.08 -0.38 -6.13
C GLY A 21 -1.64 0.71 -7.04
N GLN A 22 -2.58 0.38 -7.93
CA GLN A 22 -3.27 1.38 -8.77
C GLN A 22 -4.09 2.35 -7.94
N ILE A 23 -4.80 1.87 -6.92
CA ILE A 23 -5.55 2.72 -5.98
C ILE A 23 -4.59 3.64 -5.23
N ALA A 24 -3.46 3.12 -4.74
CA ALA A 24 -2.44 3.92 -4.07
C ALA A 24 -1.93 5.07 -4.94
N ALA A 25 -1.61 4.78 -6.21
CA ALA A 25 -1.18 5.80 -7.18
C ALA A 25 -2.26 6.88 -7.40
N LEU A 26 -3.54 6.48 -7.48
CA LEU A 26 -4.66 7.40 -7.61
C LEU A 26 -4.86 8.29 -6.39
N VAL A 27 -4.56 7.80 -5.20
CA VAL A 27 -4.62 8.58 -3.95
C VAL A 27 -3.42 9.52 -3.87
N ALA A 28 -2.21 9.04 -4.13
CA ALA A 28 -0.98 9.84 -4.12
C ALA A 28 -1.08 11.03 -5.09
N ALA A 29 -1.62 10.80 -6.29
CA ALA A 29 -1.85 11.87 -7.27
C ALA A 29 -2.84 12.94 -6.79
N ARG A 30 -3.83 12.57 -5.97
CA ARG A 30 -4.85 13.49 -5.42
C ARG A 30 -4.42 14.16 -4.13
N ARG A 31 -3.50 13.55 -3.38
CA ARG A 31 -3.07 13.95 -2.05
C ARG A 31 -1.54 13.95 -1.96
N PRO A 32 -0.85 14.83 -2.70
CA PRO A 32 0.61 14.84 -2.79
C PRO A 32 1.32 15.15 -1.46
N GLU A 33 0.59 15.63 -0.46
CA GLU A 33 1.10 15.86 0.89
C GLU A 33 1.16 14.60 1.77
N LEU A 34 0.58 13.48 1.31
CA LEU A 34 0.59 12.20 2.03
C LEU A 34 1.68 11.28 1.49
N VAL A 35 2.34 10.56 2.42
CA VAL A 35 3.04 9.32 2.08
C VAL A 35 1.99 8.24 1.88
N VAL A 36 1.96 7.58 0.73
CA VAL A 36 0.96 6.55 0.41
C VAL A 36 1.67 5.24 0.16
N GLU A 37 1.46 4.29 1.06
CA GLU A 37 2.04 2.95 0.99
C GLU A 37 0.93 1.90 0.89
N VAL A 38 1.31 0.69 0.45
CA VAL A 38 0.42 -0.47 0.37
C VAL A 38 0.96 -1.60 1.23
N ALA A 39 0.06 -2.43 1.76
CA ALA A 39 0.40 -3.69 2.42
C ALA A 39 -0.65 -4.77 2.18
N HIS A 40 -0.21 -6.00 2.34
CA HIS A 40 -1.03 -7.20 2.27
C HIS A 40 -0.90 -7.97 3.59
N MET A 41 -1.99 -8.58 4.07
CA MET A 41 -2.01 -9.26 5.36
C MET A 41 -1.38 -10.66 5.33
N GLU A 42 -1.57 -11.43 4.25
CA GLU A 42 -1.28 -12.88 4.30
C GLU A 42 -0.60 -13.42 3.05
N LEU A 43 -1.03 -13.00 1.85
CA LEU A 43 -0.76 -13.77 0.63
C LEU A 43 0.28 -13.16 -0.32
N ALA A 44 0.75 -11.95 -0.03
CA ALA A 44 1.72 -11.24 -0.86
C ALA A 44 2.55 -10.26 -0.01
N PRO A 45 3.76 -9.90 -0.46
CA PRO A 45 4.48 -8.73 0.06
C PRO A 45 4.04 -7.45 -0.68
N PRO A 46 4.21 -6.26 -0.08
CA PRO A 46 4.77 -6.00 1.25
C PRO A 46 3.80 -6.31 2.40
N THR A 47 4.33 -6.72 3.55
CA THR A 47 3.57 -6.90 4.80
C THR A 47 3.23 -5.55 5.44
N VAL A 48 2.27 -5.55 6.36
CA VAL A 48 1.93 -4.35 7.14
C VAL A 48 3.14 -3.78 7.89
N ALA A 49 4.01 -4.63 8.42
CA ALA A 49 5.21 -4.19 9.13
C ALA A 49 6.23 -3.50 8.19
N GLU A 50 6.47 -4.08 7.02
CA GLU A 50 7.39 -3.51 6.01
C GLU A 50 6.87 -2.17 5.48
N ALA A 51 5.59 -2.11 5.13
CA ALA A 51 4.98 -0.88 4.63
C ALA A 51 4.88 0.20 5.71
N PHE A 52 4.63 -0.18 6.97
CA PHE A 52 4.68 0.77 8.08
C PHE A 52 6.08 1.35 8.27
N ALA A 53 7.14 0.54 8.14
CA ALA A 53 8.51 1.02 8.20
C ALA A 53 8.79 2.04 7.07
N ALA A 54 8.27 1.80 5.87
CA ALA A 54 8.35 2.76 4.76
C ALA A 54 7.61 4.08 5.04
N CYS A 55 6.46 4.03 5.73
CA CYS A 55 5.70 5.24 6.10
C CYS A 55 6.44 6.18 7.07
N VAL A 56 7.43 5.67 7.84
CA VAL A 56 8.11 6.41 8.91
C VAL A 56 9.60 6.65 8.66
N ALA A 57 10.13 6.18 7.53
CA ALA A 57 11.51 6.40 7.10
C ALA A 57 11.75 7.85 6.67
#